data_AF-A0A7C1QUL5-F1
#
_entry.id   AF-A0A7C1QUL5-F1
#
_cell.length_a   1.000
_cell.length_b   1.000
_cell.length_c   1.000
_cell.angle_alpha   90.00
_cell.angle_beta   90.00
_cell.angle_gamma   90.00
#
_symmetry.space_group_name_H-M   'P 1'
#
loop_
_entity.id
_entity.type
_entity.pdbx_description
1 polymer ?
#
loop_
_entity_poly.entity_id
_entity_poly.type
_entity_poly.pdbx_seq_one_letter_code
_entity_poly.pdbx_strand_id
1 'polypeptide(L)'
;MKKPKLMISFFLMLSMTLAITPPAYSQVGTYIFHGAPGDQKILIVKAANNQSMEDLFGAEYVGIFEGLFGSGALQEGARKKSLVTAVNFNFDVWGQDGVKYTTDNWDWTLGEFGNTSDIADFDVWSFYSPKNITWRTNLIWSKNTSIYNGALYFAQLPTPVDQYLEEITWAPKWQNLGNIVVHNAEAGDLIIDFPLFPPVIGFYLENCTETWTYDETYGAWIGYQIKDNETNIIYEFSIDLPSTAAIPGFEIPILLSVSMGITISLIYIIMKKKQLN
;
A
#
# COMPACT_ATOMS: atom_id res chain seq x y z
N MET A 1 -17.11 -25.17 38.20
CA MET A 1 -15.88 -24.35 38.36
C MET A 1 -16.11 -23.25 39.39
N LYS A 2 -15.14 -22.98 40.29
CA LYS A 2 -15.27 -21.89 41.28
C LYS A 2 -15.35 -20.54 40.53
N LYS A 3 -16.43 -19.77 40.75
CA LYS A 3 -16.72 -18.43 40.16
C LYS A 3 -15.48 -17.55 39.86
N PRO A 4 -14.47 -17.41 40.75
CA PRO A 4 -13.29 -16.58 40.48
C PRO A 4 -12.42 -17.03 39.29
N LYS A 5 -12.33 -18.34 38.98
CA LYS A 5 -11.53 -18.83 37.84
C LYS A 5 -12.17 -18.47 36.49
N LEU A 6 -13.50 -18.44 36.45
CA LEU A 6 -14.25 -18.08 35.24
C LEU A 6 -14.14 -16.57 34.96
N MET A 7 -14.18 -15.75 36.02
CA MET A 7 -13.95 -14.30 35.92
C MET A 7 -12.56 -13.96 35.40
N ILE A 8 -11.51 -14.59 35.95
CA ILE A 8 -10.12 -14.36 35.50
C ILE A 8 -9.96 -14.75 34.03
N SER A 9 -10.51 -15.89 33.61
CA SER A 9 -10.43 -16.34 32.21
C SER A 9 -11.18 -15.40 31.27
N PHE A 10 -12.33 -14.87 31.70
CA PHE A 10 -13.10 -13.89 30.92
C PHE A 10 -12.35 -12.56 30.78
N PHE A 11 -11.73 -12.05 31.86
CA PHE A 11 -10.91 -10.83 31.80
C PHE A 11 -9.64 -11.03 30.95
N LEU A 12 -9.04 -12.22 30.97
CA LEU A 12 -7.91 -12.58 30.10
C LEU A 12 -8.33 -12.63 28.62
N MET A 13 -9.46 -13.26 28.30
CA MET A 13 -9.98 -13.25 26.93
C MET A 13 -10.35 -11.83 26.47
N LEU A 14 -11.01 -11.05 27.33
CA LEU A 14 -11.42 -9.68 27.01
C LEU A 14 -10.21 -8.76 26.81
N SER A 15 -9.17 -8.90 27.63
CA SER A 15 -7.91 -8.14 27.48
C SER A 15 -7.10 -8.60 26.27
N MET A 16 -7.10 -9.89 25.94
CA MET A 16 -6.54 -10.37 24.66
C MET A 16 -7.29 -9.78 23.47
N THR A 17 -8.64 -9.78 23.47
CA THR A 17 -9.41 -9.18 22.36
C THR A 17 -9.21 -7.66 22.26
N LEU A 18 -9.08 -6.95 23.38
CA LEU A 18 -8.81 -5.50 23.39
C LEU A 18 -7.36 -5.14 23.08
N ALA A 19 -6.42 -6.08 23.26
CA ALA A 19 -5.03 -5.90 22.89
C ALA A 19 -4.80 -6.21 21.40
N ILE A 20 -5.52 -7.18 20.84
CA ILE A 20 -5.47 -7.54 19.41
C ILE A 20 -6.16 -6.47 18.54
N THR A 21 -7.08 -5.67 19.09
CA THR A 21 -7.59 -4.51 18.37
C THR A 21 -6.50 -3.44 18.26
N PRO A 22 -6.12 -3.02 17.04
CA PRO A 22 -5.26 -1.87 16.87
C PRO A 22 -5.77 -0.68 17.69
N PRO A 23 -4.88 0.20 18.19
CA PRO A 23 -5.33 1.50 18.70
C PRO A 23 -6.24 2.11 17.63
N ALA A 24 -7.51 2.27 17.96
CA ALA A 24 -8.46 2.89 17.05
C ALA A 24 -8.08 4.37 16.95
N TYR A 25 -7.24 4.70 15.97
CA TYR A 25 -7.02 6.08 15.59
C TYR A 25 -8.33 6.58 15.00
N SER A 26 -8.83 7.71 15.52
CA SER A 26 -10.03 8.34 14.97
C SER A 26 -9.71 8.80 13.54
N GLN A 27 -10.32 8.17 12.55
CA GLN A 27 -10.20 8.55 11.14
C GLN A 27 -11.44 9.36 10.75
N VAL A 28 -11.24 10.41 9.95
CA VAL A 28 -12.33 11.29 9.51
C VAL A 28 -12.72 10.87 8.09
N GLY A 29 -13.83 10.16 7.94
CA GLY A 29 -14.34 9.77 6.62
C GLY A 29 -15.12 8.46 6.64
N THR A 30 -15.56 8.05 5.44
CA THR A 30 -16.34 6.82 5.24
C THR A 30 -15.44 5.58 5.17
N TYR A 31 -14.20 5.76 4.71
CA TYR A 31 -13.25 4.67 4.43
C TYR A 31 -12.11 4.62 5.43
N ILE A 32 -11.54 3.44 5.62
CA ILE A 32 -10.51 3.17 6.64
C ILE A 32 -9.16 2.92 5.98
N PHE A 33 -8.14 3.68 6.38
CA PHE A 33 -6.75 3.45 6.06
C PHE A 33 -6.09 2.53 7.09
N HIS A 34 -5.31 1.55 6.65
CA HIS A 34 -4.75 0.50 7.52
C HIS A 34 -3.24 0.58 7.76
N GLY A 35 -2.53 1.48 7.09
CA GLY A 35 -1.07 1.54 7.20
C GLY A 35 -0.58 1.99 8.58
N ALA A 36 0.52 1.41 9.02
CA ALA A 36 1.17 1.69 10.30
C ALA A 36 2.70 1.80 10.13
N PRO A 37 3.40 2.52 11.02
CA PRO A 37 4.86 2.47 11.07
C PRO A 37 5.38 1.04 11.29
N GLY A 38 6.36 0.63 10.49
CA GLY A 38 6.89 -0.73 10.46
C GLY A 38 6.29 -1.60 9.36
N ASP A 39 5.19 -1.19 8.73
CA ASP A 39 4.60 -1.92 7.61
C ASP A 39 5.60 -1.98 6.45
N GLN A 40 5.86 -3.19 5.99
CA GLN A 40 6.83 -3.45 4.92
C GLN A 40 6.12 -4.10 3.74
N LYS A 41 6.49 -3.65 2.55
CA LYS A 41 6.10 -4.25 1.28
C LYS A 41 7.35 -4.63 0.51
N ILE A 42 7.40 -5.85 0.00
CA ILE A 42 8.39 -6.27 -1.00
C ILE A 42 7.63 -6.63 -2.26
N LEU A 43 8.06 -6.09 -3.39
CA LEU A 43 7.56 -6.41 -4.72
C LEU A 43 8.66 -7.12 -5.50
N ILE A 44 8.27 -7.96 -6.43
CA ILE A 44 9.17 -8.68 -7.32
C ILE A 44 8.68 -8.59 -8.76
N VAL A 45 9.58 -8.28 -9.68
CA VAL A 45 9.32 -8.33 -11.12
C VAL A 45 9.18 -9.80 -11.53
N LYS A 46 8.01 -10.19 -12.00
CA LYS A 46 7.70 -11.55 -12.45
C LYS A 46 7.95 -11.74 -13.94
N ALA A 47 7.84 -10.67 -14.72
CA ALA A 47 8.09 -10.69 -16.15
C ALA A 47 8.56 -9.31 -16.63
N ALA A 48 9.56 -9.28 -17.50
CA ALA A 48 10.02 -8.06 -18.16
C ALA A 48 10.50 -8.36 -19.58
N ASN A 49 9.62 -8.24 -20.57
CA ASN A 49 9.96 -8.42 -21.97
C ASN A 49 10.42 -7.08 -22.58
N ASN A 50 11.74 -6.87 -22.56
CA ASN A 50 12.36 -5.64 -23.06
C ASN A 50 12.02 -5.31 -24.51
N GLN A 51 11.93 -6.31 -25.39
CA GLN A 51 11.56 -6.07 -26.78
C GLN A 51 10.13 -5.54 -26.89
N SER A 52 9.17 -6.19 -26.22
CA SER A 52 7.78 -5.75 -26.26
C SER A 52 7.55 -4.41 -25.53
N MET A 53 8.37 -4.09 -24.52
CA MET A 53 8.36 -2.76 -23.92
C MET A 53 8.93 -1.69 -24.86
N GLU A 54 9.99 -1.99 -25.61
CA GLU A 54 10.50 -1.10 -26.65
C GLU A 54 9.47 -0.90 -27.78
N ASP A 55 8.77 -1.95 -28.18
CA ASP A 55 7.71 -1.86 -29.19
C ASP A 55 6.55 -0.99 -28.68
N LEU A 56 6.16 -1.14 -27.41
CA LEU A 56 5.03 -0.42 -26.80
C LEU A 56 5.33 1.05 -26.46
N PHE A 57 6.56 1.36 -26.02
CA PHE A 57 6.93 2.68 -25.48
C PHE A 57 8.03 3.40 -26.27
N GLY A 58 8.61 2.73 -27.27
CA GLY A 58 9.73 3.23 -28.08
C GLY A 58 11.10 3.02 -27.42
N ALA A 59 12.15 3.47 -28.11
CA ALA A 59 13.54 3.31 -27.66
C ALA A 59 13.86 3.94 -26.28
N GLU A 60 13.01 4.84 -25.79
CA GLU A 60 13.15 5.50 -24.48
C GLU A 60 12.42 4.74 -23.35
N TYR A 61 11.87 3.54 -23.60
CA TYR A 61 11.11 2.76 -22.62
C TYR A 61 11.82 2.57 -21.28
N VAL A 62 13.16 2.49 -21.30
CA VAL A 62 13.98 2.38 -20.08
C VAL A 62 13.78 3.59 -19.17
N GLY A 63 13.91 4.81 -19.71
CA GLY A 63 13.73 6.04 -18.94
C GLY A 63 12.29 6.21 -18.46
N ILE A 64 11.32 5.77 -19.26
CA ILE A 64 9.90 5.79 -18.90
C ILE A 64 9.64 4.88 -17.68
N PHE A 65 10.08 3.63 -17.74
CA PHE A 65 9.83 2.66 -16.66
C PHE A 65 10.62 2.95 -15.40
N GLU A 66 11.90 3.30 -15.53
CA GLU A 66 12.70 3.64 -14.35
C GLU A 66 12.26 4.96 -13.72
N GLY A 67 11.72 5.89 -14.52
CA GLY A 67 11.07 7.09 -14.02
C GLY A 67 9.75 6.82 -13.29
N LEU A 68 9.01 5.78 -13.72
CA LEU A 68 7.72 5.40 -13.17
C LEU A 68 7.80 4.51 -11.93
N PHE A 69 8.69 3.52 -11.94
CA PHE A 69 8.74 2.47 -10.91
C PHE A 69 10.06 2.48 -10.12
N GLY A 70 11.04 3.29 -10.53
CA GLY A 70 12.38 3.36 -9.94
C GLY A 70 13.41 2.56 -10.73
N SER A 71 14.69 2.84 -10.47
CA SER A 71 15.81 2.21 -11.18
C SER A 71 15.82 0.69 -10.95
N GLY A 72 16.13 -0.06 -12.03
CA GLY A 72 16.20 -1.52 -12.02
C GLY A 72 14.86 -2.24 -12.20
N ALA A 73 13.75 -1.52 -12.39
CA ALA A 73 12.41 -2.11 -12.56
C ALA A 73 12.30 -3.09 -13.73
N LEU A 74 13.17 -2.96 -14.73
CA LEU A 74 13.10 -3.73 -15.99
C LEU A 74 13.82 -5.09 -15.95
N GLN A 75 14.23 -5.55 -14.77
CA GLN A 75 14.94 -6.82 -14.60
C GLN A 75 14.03 -7.85 -13.95
N GLU A 76 13.72 -8.93 -14.68
CA GLU A 76 12.98 -10.06 -14.13
C GLU A 76 13.67 -10.62 -12.88
N GLY A 77 12.90 -10.86 -11.82
CA GLY A 77 13.38 -11.31 -10.51
C GLY A 77 13.92 -10.19 -9.62
N ALA A 78 14.06 -8.96 -10.10
CA ALA A 78 14.46 -7.84 -9.25
C ALA A 78 13.36 -7.56 -8.21
N ARG A 79 13.80 -7.21 -7.00
CA ARG A 79 12.92 -6.95 -5.86
C ARG A 79 13.06 -5.51 -5.41
N LYS A 80 11.94 -4.91 -5.01
CA LYS A 80 11.87 -3.56 -4.44
C LYS A 80 11.21 -3.61 -3.07
N LYS A 81 11.76 -2.88 -2.11
CA LYS A 81 11.25 -2.80 -0.75
C LYS A 81 10.75 -1.39 -0.47
N SER A 82 9.62 -1.32 0.24
CA SER A 82 9.11 -0.10 0.87
C SER A 82 8.84 -0.38 2.35
N LEU A 83 9.16 0.57 3.21
CA LEU A 83 8.95 0.52 4.66
C LEU A 83 8.26 1.81 5.10
N VAL A 84 7.11 1.70 5.77
CA VAL A 84 6.45 2.85 6.38
C VAL A 84 7.20 3.23 7.66
N THR A 85 7.65 4.47 7.77
CA THR A 85 8.41 4.97 8.93
C THR A 85 7.55 5.84 9.85
N ALA A 86 6.52 6.50 9.32
CA ALA A 86 5.60 7.32 10.10
C ALA A 86 4.21 7.37 9.46
N VAL A 87 3.18 7.59 10.27
CA VAL A 87 1.79 7.77 9.81
C VAL A 87 1.13 8.90 10.59
N ASN A 88 0.50 9.83 9.87
CA ASN A 88 -0.35 10.89 10.38
C ASN A 88 -1.77 10.72 9.84
N PHE A 89 -2.65 10.22 10.70
CA PHE A 89 -4.08 10.00 10.40
C PHE A 89 -4.92 11.30 10.42
N ASN A 90 -4.36 12.40 10.92
CA ASN A 90 -4.98 13.72 10.99
C ASN A 90 -4.33 14.64 9.96
N PHE A 91 -4.29 14.19 8.70
CA PHE A 91 -3.76 14.97 7.61
C PHE A 91 -4.92 15.64 6.86
N ASP A 92 -4.87 16.97 6.76
CA ASP A 92 -5.71 17.72 5.85
C ASP A 92 -4.80 18.46 4.87
N VAL A 93 -5.11 18.35 3.59
CA VAL A 93 -4.48 19.18 2.57
C VAL A 93 -5.56 19.74 1.67
N TRP A 94 -5.64 21.07 1.62
CA TRP A 94 -6.61 21.81 0.81
C TRP A 94 -8.08 21.49 1.14
N GLY A 95 -8.39 21.19 2.41
CA GLY A 95 -9.74 20.85 2.86
C GLY A 95 -10.18 19.44 2.48
N GLN A 96 -9.23 18.53 2.31
CA GLN A 96 -9.44 17.11 2.08
C GLN A 96 -8.75 16.34 3.18
N ASP A 97 -9.57 15.69 4.01
CA ASP A 97 -9.12 14.81 5.06
C ASP A 97 -8.54 13.51 4.47
N GLY A 98 -7.42 13.10 5.02
CA GLY A 98 -6.72 11.89 4.63
C GLY A 98 -5.67 11.46 5.64
N VAL A 99 -4.82 10.57 5.16
CA VAL A 99 -3.63 10.08 5.83
C VAL A 99 -2.42 10.55 5.04
N LYS A 100 -1.43 11.04 5.77
CA LYS A 100 -0.07 11.17 5.27
C LYS A 100 0.78 10.09 5.94
N TYR A 101 1.50 9.30 5.16
CA TYR A 101 2.47 8.34 5.70
C TYR A 101 3.80 8.51 4.99
N THR A 102 4.87 8.35 5.76
CA THR A 102 6.25 8.52 5.31
C THR A 102 6.83 7.14 5.06
N THR A 103 7.55 6.99 3.94
CA THR A 103 8.12 5.72 3.50
C THR A 103 9.61 5.86 3.18
N ASP A 104 10.35 4.83 3.55
CA ASP A 104 11.69 4.58 3.07
C ASP A 104 11.62 3.50 1.98
N ASN A 105 12.27 3.75 0.85
CA ASN A 105 12.21 2.89 -0.33
C ASN A 105 13.61 2.49 -0.77
N TRP A 106 13.72 1.26 -1.22
CA TRP A 106 14.91 0.72 -1.88
C TRP A 106 14.66 0.64 -3.38
N ASP A 107 15.70 0.79 -4.18
CA ASP A 107 15.61 0.54 -5.61
C ASP A 107 15.50 -0.95 -5.93
N TRP A 108 15.12 -1.26 -7.16
CA TRP A 108 14.98 -2.64 -7.58
C TRP A 108 16.36 -3.29 -7.62
N THR A 109 16.49 -4.45 -6.97
CA THR A 109 17.76 -5.17 -6.91
C THR A 109 17.56 -6.68 -7.02
N LEU A 110 18.48 -7.35 -7.71
CA LEU A 110 18.61 -8.81 -7.72
C LEU A 110 19.32 -9.33 -6.46
N GLY A 111 20.02 -8.44 -5.74
CA GLY A 111 20.77 -8.75 -4.53
C GLY A 111 19.94 -8.69 -3.25
N GLU A 112 20.64 -8.60 -2.13
CA GLU A 112 20.04 -8.27 -0.83
C GLU A 112 19.79 -6.75 -0.73
N PHE A 113 18.75 -6.37 0.01
CA PHE A 113 18.51 -4.96 0.30
C PHE A 113 19.62 -4.41 1.21
N GLY A 114 20.14 -3.23 0.88
CA GLY A 114 21.07 -2.52 1.75
C GLY A 114 20.45 -2.17 3.10
N ASN A 115 21.29 -1.92 4.11
CA ASN A 115 20.82 -1.49 5.43
C ASN A 115 20.27 -0.05 5.45
N THR A 116 20.58 0.73 4.41
CA THR A 116 20.10 2.10 4.22
C THR A 116 19.20 2.12 2.99
N SER A 117 18.11 2.87 3.06
CA SER A 117 17.19 3.11 1.94
C SER A 117 17.86 3.98 0.87
N ASP A 118 17.48 3.76 -0.38
CA ASP A 118 17.93 4.58 -1.51
C ASP A 118 17.15 5.89 -1.59
N ILE A 119 15.88 5.87 -1.17
CA ILE A 119 15.01 7.04 -1.04
C ILE A 119 14.44 7.03 0.38
N ALA A 120 14.80 8.01 1.20
CA ALA A 120 14.35 8.13 2.58
C ALA A 120 13.31 9.24 2.75
N ASP A 121 12.50 9.13 3.81
CA ASP A 121 11.55 10.15 4.27
C ASP A 121 10.57 10.64 3.19
N PHE A 122 10.10 9.73 2.32
CA PHE A 122 9.19 10.08 1.24
C PHE A 122 7.73 10.10 1.71
N ASP A 123 7.07 11.24 1.56
CA ASP A 123 5.69 11.44 2.00
C ASP A 123 4.66 11.02 0.94
N VAL A 124 3.79 10.09 1.32
CA VAL A 124 2.68 9.61 0.50
C VAL A 124 1.35 9.99 1.17
N TRP A 125 0.37 10.38 0.36
CA TRP A 125 -0.95 10.83 0.84
C TRP A 125 -2.05 9.91 0.33
N SER A 126 -3.04 9.64 1.18
CA SER A 126 -4.23 8.85 0.87
C SER A 126 -5.47 9.53 1.46
N PHE A 127 -6.44 9.90 0.63
CA PHE A 127 -7.64 10.61 1.07
C PHE A 127 -8.71 9.65 1.57
N TYR A 128 -9.35 9.95 2.69
CA TYR A 128 -10.43 9.11 3.26
C TYR A 128 -11.72 9.17 2.45
N SER A 129 -11.92 10.21 1.64
CA SER A 129 -13.03 10.29 0.71
C SER A 129 -12.50 10.47 -0.71
N PRO A 130 -12.83 9.56 -1.64
CA PRO A 130 -12.50 9.72 -3.04
C PRO A 130 -13.45 10.68 -3.77
N LYS A 131 -14.44 11.26 -3.06
CA LYS A 131 -15.45 12.12 -3.66
C LYS A 131 -14.79 13.34 -4.30
N ASN A 132 -14.94 13.44 -5.62
CA ASN A 132 -14.30 14.43 -6.49
C ASN A 132 -12.81 14.19 -6.81
N ILE A 133 -12.25 13.01 -6.52
CA ILE A 133 -11.04 12.51 -7.19
C ILE A 133 -11.42 12.20 -8.64
N THR A 134 -10.85 12.95 -9.58
CA THR A 134 -10.83 12.54 -10.99
C THR A 134 -9.47 11.93 -11.28
N TRP A 135 -9.42 10.90 -12.12
CA TRP A 135 -8.17 10.25 -12.52
C TRP A 135 -7.09 11.21 -13.07
N ARG A 136 -7.48 12.37 -13.62
CA ARG A 136 -6.60 13.29 -14.38
C ARG A 136 -6.09 14.52 -13.61
N THR A 137 -6.34 14.63 -12.31
CA THR A 137 -6.00 15.87 -11.59
C THR A 137 -4.57 15.88 -11.03
N ASN A 138 -3.63 16.27 -11.91
CA ASN A 138 -2.64 17.33 -11.72
C ASN A 138 -2.05 17.50 -10.30
N LEU A 139 -0.80 17.06 -10.12
CA LEU A 139 -0.03 17.08 -8.86
C LEU A 139 0.14 18.46 -8.19
N ILE A 140 -0.26 19.56 -8.84
CA ILE A 140 -0.04 20.89 -8.31
C ILE A 140 -1.35 21.67 -8.19
N TRP A 141 -2.19 21.84 -9.22
CA TRP A 141 -3.38 22.70 -9.10
C TRP A 141 -4.68 22.06 -9.62
N SER A 142 -5.32 21.23 -8.78
CA SER A 142 -6.78 21.27 -8.50
C SER A 142 -7.20 19.96 -7.81
N LYS A 143 -7.41 20.04 -6.50
CA LYS A 143 -8.19 19.15 -5.62
C LYS A 143 -8.34 17.68 -6.05
N ASN A 144 -7.76 16.77 -5.24
CA ASN A 144 -8.02 15.32 -5.11
C ASN A 144 -7.19 14.36 -6.00
N THR A 145 -6.10 13.76 -5.48
CA THR A 145 -5.27 12.76 -6.21
C THR A 145 -4.63 11.68 -5.32
N SER A 146 -5.08 10.42 -5.38
CA SER A 146 -4.49 9.27 -4.64
C SER A 146 -3.79 8.21 -5.51
N ILE A 147 -4.07 8.11 -6.81
CA ILE A 147 -3.60 6.99 -7.66
C ILE A 147 -2.20 7.21 -8.25
N TYR A 148 -1.81 8.45 -8.58
CA TYR A 148 -0.50 8.73 -9.19
C TYR A 148 0.68 8.53 -8.23
N ASN A 149 0.51 8.91 -6.95
CA ASN A 149 1.45 8.51 -5.89
C ASN A 149 1.43 6.98 -5.67
N GLY A 150 0.34 6.31 -6.05
CA GLY A 150 0.23 4.86 -6.15
C GLY A 150 1.31 4.24 -7.03
N ALA A 151 1.40 4.70 -8.28
CA ALA A 151 2.35 4.19 -9.28
C ALA A 151 3.81 4.45 -8.92
N LEU A 152 4.14 5.67 -8.46
CA LEU A 152 5.52 6.04 -8.14
C LEU A 152 6.00 5.50 -6.78
N TYR A 153 5.11 5.34 -5.79
CA TYR A 153 5.50 5.15 -4.38
C TYR A 153 4.65 4.12 -3.62
N PHE A 154 4.00 3.21 -4.34
CA PHE A 154 3.27 2.07 -3.77
C PHE A 154 2.13 2.44 -2.84
N ALA A 155 1.38 3.48 -3.20
CA ALA A 155 0.34 4.00 -2.33
C ALA A 155 -0.71 2.96 -1.94
N GLN A 156 -1.10 3.02 -0.68
CA GLN A 156 -2.19 2.27 -0.08
C GLN A 156 -3.48 3.09 -0.17
N LEU A 157 -4.53 2.45 -0.65
CA LEU A 157 -5.88 3.01 -0.68
C LEU A 157 -6.60 2.70 0.63
N PRO A 158 -7.57 3.53 1.03
CA PRO A 158 -8.53 3.17 2.06
C PRO A 158 -9.41 1.99 1.63
N THR A 159 -10.02 1.34 2.61
CA THR A 159 -10.89 0.18 2.43
C THR A 159 -12.32 0.47 2.87
N PRO A 160 -13.34 -0.25 2.33
CA PRO A 160 -13.25 -1.28 1.28
C PRO A 160 -12.78 -0.71 -0.07
N VAL A 161 -11.81 -1.37 -0.72
CA VAL A 161 -11.13 -0.82 -1.90
C VAL A 161 -12.04 -0.75 -3.11
N ASP A 162 -12.88 -1.76 -3.29
CA ASP A 162 -13.89 -1.83 -4.33
C ASP A 162 -14.82 -0.61 -4.30
N GLN A 163 -15.41 -0.33 -3.14
CA GLN A 163 -16.28 0.82 -2.92
C GLN A 163 -15.53 2.14 -3.09
N TYR A 164 -14.29 2.20 -2.60
CA TYR A 164 -13.44 3.39 -2.77
C TYR A 164 -13.18 3.69 -4.25
N LEU A 165 -12.84 2.67 -5.05
CA LEU A 165 -12.56 2.81 -6.48
C LEU A 165 -13.83 3.11 -7.30
N GLU A 166 -15.00 2.65 -6.87
CA GLU A 166 -16.29 2.96 -7.50
C GLU A 166 -16.66 4.44 -7.40
N GLU A 167 -16.22 5.13 -6.34
CA GLU A 167 -16.49 6.55 -6.14
C GLU A 167 -15.54 7.47 -6.93
N ILE A 168 -14.49 6.94 -7.56
CA ILE A 168 -13.55 7.70 -8.39
C ILE A 168 -14.16 7.93 -9.78
N THR A 169 -14.08 9.17 -10.26
CA THR A 169 -14.44 9.47 -11.65
C THR A 169 -13.28 9.09 -12.57
N TRP A 170 -13.42 7.96 -13.27
CA TRP A 170 -12.43 7.42 -14.20
C TRP A 170 -12.42 8.09 -15.57
N ALA A 171 -11.28 7.95 -16.25
CA ALA A 171 -11.11 8.31 -17.64
C ALA A 171 -11.97 7.47 -18.57
N PRO A 172 -12.21 7.93 -19.81
CA PRO A 172 -12.41 6.99 -20.91
C PRO A 172 -11.28 5.94 -20.91
N LYS A 173 -11.63 4.68 -21.20
CA LYS A 173 -10.72 3.52 -21.27
C LYS A 173 -10.17 3.01 -19.93
N TRP A 174 -10.41 3.73 -18.83
CA TRP A 174 -10.12 3.25 -17.47
C TRP A 174 -11.40 2.74 -16.82
N GLN A 175 -11.30 1.64 -16.11
CA GLN A 175 -12.42 1.04 -15.39
C GLN A 175 -11.92 0.39 -14.09
N ASN A 176 -12.77 0.37 -13.08
CA ASN A 176 -12.58 -0.45 -11.89
C ASN A 176 -13.36 -1.76 -12.02
N LEU A 177 -12.76 -2.86 -11.55
CA LEU A 177 -13.34 -4.19 -11.48
C LEU A 177 -13.05 -4.73 -10.07
N GLY A 178 -13.84 -4.33 -9.09
CA GLY A 178 -13.58 -4.61 -7.68
C GLY A 178 -12.30 -3.90 -7.19
N ASN A 179 -11.34 -4.66 -6.68
CA ASN A 179 -10.03 -4.19 -6.21
C ASN A 179 -8.99 -4.03 -7.33
N ILE A 180 -9.40 -4.13 -8.60
CA ILE A 180 -8.55 -4.03 -9.77
C ILE A 180 -8.92 -2.80 -10.58
N VAL A 181 -7.93 -2.06 -11.06
CA VAL A 181 -8.10 -0.99 -12.04
C VAL A 181 -7.53 -1.47 -13.36
N VAL A 182 -8.28 -1.31 -14.45
CA VAL A 182 -7.88 -1.71 -15.80
C VAL A 182 -7.88 -0.50 -16.71
N HIS A 183 -6.79 -0.34 -17.47
CA HIS A 183 -6.66 0.63 -18.56
C HIS A 183 -6.53 -0.11 -19.88
N ASN A 184 -7.44 0.12 -20.81
CA ASN A 184 -7.34 -0.38 -22.18
C ASN A 184 -6.74 0.71 -23.06
N ALA A 185 -5.41 0.83 -23.03
CA ALA A 185 -4.69 1.85 -23.78
C ALA A 185 -4.71 1.52 -25.28
N GLU A 186 -4.86 2.56 -26.10
CA GLU A 186 -4.70 2.49 -27.54
C GLU A 186 -3.44 3.23 -27.96
N ALA A 187 -2.89 2.85 -29.11
CA ALA A 187 -1.79 3.57 -29.74
C ALA A 187 -2.15 5.06 -29.91
N GLY A 188 -1.25 5.94 -29.44
CA GLY A 188 -1.45 7.38 -29.39
C GLY A 188 -2.07 7.90 -28.09
N ASP A 189 -2.49 7.04 -27.16
CA ASP A 189 -2.82 7.45 -25.80
C ASP A 189 -1.54 7.86 -25.04
N LEU A 190 -1.70 8.78 -24.10
CA LEU A 190 -0.62 9.24 -23.22
C LEU A 190 -0.34 8.18 -22.13
N ILE A 191 0.93 7.82 -21.94
CA ILE A 191 1.37 6.91 -20.87
C ILE A 191 1.09 7.53 -19.50
N ILE A 192 1.39 8.83 -19.39
CA ILE A 192 0.90 9.70 -18.31
C ILE A 192 0.55 11.05 -18.93
N ASP A 193 -0.68 11.51 -18.69
CA ASP A 193 -1.11 12.85 -19.04
C ASP A 193 -0.82 13.81 -17.87
N PHE A 194 0.15 14.71 -18.03
CA PHE A 194 0.41 15.82 -17.11
C PHE A 194 -0.25 17.10 -17.61
N PRO A 195 -1.24 17.65 -16.90
CA PRO A 195 -1.88 18.86 -17.39
C PRO A 195 -1.12 20.17 -17.10
N LEU A 196 0.00 20.18 -16.35
CA LEU A 196 0.72 21.44 -16.03
C LEU A 196 2.25 21.46 -16.17
N PHE A 197 2.95 20.35 -16.39
CA PHE A 197 4.39 20.38 -16.69
C PHE A 197 4.78 19.32 -17.72
N PRO A 198 5.53 19.68 -18.78
CA PRO A 198 6.21 18.68 -19.59
C PRO A 198 7.29 17.98 -18.75
N PRO A 199 7.60 16.71 -19.04
CA PRO A 199 7.27 16.03 -20.28
C PRO A 199 6.04 15.13 -20.14
N VAL A 200 5.23 15.12 -21.20
CA VAL A 200 4.52 13.89 -21.59
C VAL A 200 5.54 12.75 -21.50
N ILE A 201 5.31 11.73 -20.67
CA ILE A 201 6.25 10.60 -20.51
C ILE A 201 6.13 9.63 -21.70
N GLY A 202 5.89 10.16 -22.89
CA GLY A 202 5.64 9.42 -24.12
C GLY A 202 4.17 9.05 -24.37
N PHE A 203 3.99 8.30 -25.44
CA PHE A 203 2.71 7.75 -25.89
C PHE A 203 2.85 6.24 -26.01
N TYR A 204 1.75 5.52 -25.80
CA TYR A 204 1.69 4.13 -26.24
C TYR A 204 1.82 4.10 -27.76
N LEU A 205 2.73 3.30 -28.28
CA LEU A 205 2.92 3.10 -29.72
C LEU A 205 2.03 1.97 -30.25
N GLU A 206 1.60 1.08 -29.35
CA GLU A 206 0.70 -0.02 -29.63
C GLU A 206 -0.43 -0.07 -28.59
N ASN A 207 -1.48 -0.81 -28.90
CA ASN A 207 -2.57 -1.03 -27.96
C ASN A 207 -2.13 -2.03 -26.87
N CYS A 208 -2.53 -1.79 -25.62
CA CYS A 208 -2.24 -2.70 -24.52
C CYS A 208 -3.31 -2.62 -23.43
N THR A 209 -3.32 -3.63 -22.55
CA THR A 209 -4.10 -3.59 -21.32
C THR A 209 -3.16 -3.50 -20.12
N GLU A 210 -3.31 -2.43 -19.34
CA GLU A 210 -2.66 -2.31 -18.03
C GLU A 210 -3.62 -2.65 -16.91
N THR A 211 -3.11 -3.30 -15.87
CA THR A 211 -3.89 -3.77 -14.73
C THR A 211 -3.16 -3.43 -13.43
N TRP A 212 -3.86 -2.78 -12.50
CA TRP A 212 -3.35 -2.41 -11.20
C TRP A 212 -4.17 -3.14 -10.15
N THR A 213 -3.53 -3.93 -9.29
CA THR A 213 -4.21 -4.78 -8.31
C THR A 213 -3.92 -4.31 -6.91
N TYR A 214 -4.97 -4.13 -6.12
CA TYR A 214 -4.89 -3.73 -4.71
C TYR A 214 -5.32 -4.88 -3.80
N ASP A 215 -4.72 -4.96 -2.63
CA ASP A 215 -5.14 -5.90 -1.59
C ASP A 215 -6.49 -5.47 -1.01
N GLU A 216 -7.46 -6.39 -0.94
CA GLU A 216 -8.81 -6.06 -0.45
C GLU A 216 -8.85 -5.74 1.05
N THR A 217 -7.92 -6.31 1.82
CA THR A 217 -7.93 -6.23 3.29
C THR A 217 -7.33 -4.92 3.79
N TYR A 218 -6.24 -4.50 3.17
CA TYR A 218 -5.42 -3.38 3.61
C TYR A 218 -5.37 -2.25 2.58
N GLY A 219 -5.80 -2.48 1.34
CA GLY A 219 -5.77 -1.49 0.27
C GLY A 219 -4.38 -1.24 -0.31
N ALA A 220 -3.38 -2.04 0.05
CA ALA A 220 -2.03 -1.89 -0.49
C ALA A 220 -2.01 -2.18 -1.99
N TRP A 221 -1.35 -1.35 -2.79
CA TRP A 221 -1.05 -1.75 -4.18
C TRP A 221 -0.08 -2.93 -4.17
N ILE A 222 -0.49 -4.06 -4.76
CA ILE A 222 0.19 -5.36 -4.70
C ILE A 222 0.54 -5.94 -6.06
N GLY A 223 0.13 -5.30 -7.16
CA GLY A 223 0.45 -5.82 -8.48
C GLY A 223 0.21 -4.82 -9.60
N TYR A 224 1.07 -4.92 -10.61
CA TYR A 224 0.96 -4.20 -11.86
C TYR A 224 1.29 -5.15 -13.00
N GLN A 225 0.49 -5.10 -14.07
CA GLN A 225 0.71 -5.92 -15.25
C GLN A 225 0.38 -5.12 -16.51
N ILE A 226 1.18 -5.31 -17.54
CA ILE A 226 0.89 -4.88 -18.91
C ILE A 226 0.82 -6.11 -19.80
N LYS A 227 -0.23 -6.20 -20.60
CA LYS A 227 -0.40 -7.21 -21.65
C LYS A 227 -0.56 -6.55 -23.00
N ASP A 228 -0.07 -7.22 -24.03
CA ASP A 228 -0.49 -6.90 -25.39
C ASP A 228 -1.98 -7.27 -25.61
N ASN A 229 -2.48 -6.92 -26.78
CA ASN A 229 -3.87 -7.21 -27.18
C ASN A 229 -4.16 -8.70 -27.45
N GLU A 230 -3.14 -9.56 -27.48
CA GLU A 230 -3.28 -10.96 -27.89
C GLU A 230 -3.34 -11.91 -26.69
N THR A 231 -2.56 -11.65 -25.64
CA THR A 231 -2.58 -12.21 -24.26
C THR A 231 -1.18 -12.22 -23.60
N ASN A 232 -0.13 -11.82 -24.32
CA ASN A 232 1.24 -11.94 -23.82
C ASN A 232 1.50 -10.88 -22.75
N ILE A 233 2.11 -11.31 -21.64
CA ILE A 233 2.54 -10.40 -20.57
C ILE A 233 3.81 -9.70 -21.05
N ILE A 234 3.72 -8.38 -21.20
CA ILE A 234 4.83 -7.50 -21.54
C ILE A 234 5.67 -7.24 -20.29
N TYR A 235 4.99 -6.93 -19.19
CA TYR A 235 5.63 -6.61 -17.92
C TYR A 235 4.71 -6.96 -16.76
N GLU A 236 5.28 -7.44 -15.67
CA GLU A 236 4.55 -7.71 -14.44
C GLU A 236 5.45 -7.56 -13.22
N PHE A 237 4.96 -6.87 -12.19
CA PHE A 237 5.42 -7.07 -10.82
C PHE A 237 4.25 -7.38 -9.90
N SER A 238 4.55 -8.10 -8.83
CA SER A 238 3.58 -8.39 -7.76
C SER A 238 4.25 -8.44 -6.40
N ILE A 239 3.44 -8.41 -5.35
CA ILE A 239 3.89 -8.57 -3.98
C ILE A 239 4.61 -9.91 -3.81
N ASP A 240 5.84 -9.81 -3.32
CA ASP A 240 6.60 -10.95 -2.80
C ASP A 240 6.14 -11.16 -1.37
N LEU A 241 5.01 -11.86 -1.20
CA LEU A 241 4.48 -12.16 0.13
C LEU A 241 5.54 -12.96 0.91
N PRO A 242 5.92 -12.53 2.14
CA PRO A 242 6.49 -13.47 3.08
C PRO A 242 5.47 -14.61 3.26
N SER A 243 5.88 -15.86 3.06
CA SER A 243 5.00 -17.04 3.06
C SER A 243 4.17 -17.23 4.35
N THR A 244 4.46 -16.46 5.40
CA THR A 244 3.78 -16.45 6.69
C THR A 244 4.14 -15.15 7.42
N ALA A 245 3.31 -14.11 7.40
CA ALA A 245 3.36 -13.09 8.44
C ALA A 245 2.11 -12.21 8.35
N ALA A 246 1.24 -12.33 9.36
CA ALA A 246 0.61 -11.13 9.89
C ALA A 246 1.72 -10.09 10.12
N ILE A 247 1.48 -8.87 9.65
CA ILE A 247 2.39 -7.72 9.69
C ILE A 247 3.16 -7.69 11.03
N PRO A 248 4.51 -7.85 11.02
CA PRO A 248 5.31 -7.76 12.24
C PRO A 248 5.31 -6.31 12.73
N GLY A 249 4.58 -6.05 13.82
CA GLY A 249 4.47 -4.72 14.42
C GLY A 249 3.39 -4.65 15.52
N PHE A 250 2.33 -5.45 15.38
CA PHE A 250 1.27 -5.55 16.38
C PHE A 250 1.62 -6.45 17.58
N GLU A 251 2.41 -7.50 17.38
CA GLU A 251 2.55 -8.54 18.40
C GLU A 251 3.41 -8.13 19.61
N ILE A 252 4.43 -7.26 19.43
CA ILE A 252 5.41 -6.96 20.49
C ILE A 252 4.82 -6.11 21.63
N PRO A 253 4.12 -4.99 21.38
CA PRO A 253 3.48 -4.22 22.45
C PRO A 253 2.38 -5.01 23.15
N ILE A 254 1.64 -5.84 22.41
CA ILE A 254 0.59 -6.73 22.91
C ILE A 254 1.17 -7.81 23.84
N LEU A 255 2.23 -8.49 23.42
CA LEU A 255 2.90 -9.50 24.23
C LEU A 255 3.48 -8.91 25.52
N LEU A 256 4.06 -7.71 25.46
CA LEU A 256 4.59 -6.99 26.63
C LEU A 256 3.49 -6.55 27.61
N SER A 257 2.37 -6.04 27.12
CA SER A 257 1.26 -5.60 27.97
C SER A 257 0.51 -6.78 28.60
N VAL A 258 0.31 -7.88 27.87
CA VAL A 258 -0.25 -9.14 28.40
C VAL A 258 0.69 -9.75 29.46
N SER A 259 2.00 -9.78 29.20
CA SER A 259 2.97 -10.33 30.15
C SER A 259 3.11 -9.48 31.42
N MET A 260 3.06 -8.13 31.34
CA MET A 260 3.00 -7.26 32.52
C MET A 260 1.70 -7.48 33.33
N GLY A 261 0.54 -7.55 32.67
CA GLY A 261 -0.75 -7.77 33.33
C GLY A 261 -0.83 -9.13 34.05
N ILE A 262 -0.32 -10.19 33.42
CA ILE A 262 -0.21 -11.53 34.03
C ILE A 262 0.73 -11.50 35.24
N THR A 263 1.88 -10.84 35.12
CA THR A 263 2.88 -10.74 36.19
C THR A 263 2.33 -10.00 37.41
N ILE A 264 1.68 -8.85 37.23
CA ILE A 264 1.04 -8.08 38.31
C ILE A 264 -0.08 -8.89 38.97
N SER A 265 -0.90 -9.57 38.17
CA SER A 265 -1.99 -10.43 38.68
C SER A 265 -1.46 -11.60 39.50
N LEU A 266 -0.37 -12.24 39.06
CA LEU A 266 0.33 -13.30 39.80
C LEU A 266 0.92 -12.79 41.11
N ILE A 267 1.59 -11.64 41.08
CA ILE A 267 2.14 -10.99 42.29
C ILE A 267 1.01 -10.71 43.28
N TYR A 268 -0.10 -10.13 42.84
CA TYR A 268 -1.25 -9.83 43.69
C TYR A 268 -1.86 -11.11 44.31
N ILE A 269 -2.03 -12.17 43.52
CA ILE A 269 -2.55 -13.46 44.01
C ILE A 269 -1.59 -14.07 45.04
N ILE A 270 -0.27 -14.05 44.79
CA ILE A 270 0.74 -14.56 45.71
C ILE A 270 0.76 -13.76 47.02
N MET A 271 0.73 -12.43 46.94
CA MET A 271 0.70 -11.53 48.11
C MET A 271 -0.56 -11.75 48.95
N LYS A 272 -1.74 -11.83 48.32
CA LYS A 272 -3.01 -12.06 49.02
C LYS A 272 -3.04 -13.44 49.68
N LYS A 273 -2.46 -14.46 49.06
CA LYS A 273 -2.36 -15.81 49.62
C LYS A 273 -1.35 -15.86 50.80
N LYS A 274 -0.32 -15.02 50.78
CA LYS A 274 0.63 -14.84 51.90
C LYS A 274 0.04 -14.09 53.10
N GLN A 275 -0.95 -13.22 52.89
CA GLN A 275 -1.64 -12.49 53.97
C GLN A 275 -2.79 -13.29 54.62
N LEU A 276 -3.24 -14.37 53.96
CA LEU A 276 -4.31 -15.25 54.43
C LEU A 276 -3.78 -16.52 55.13
N ASN A 277 -2.46 -16.70 55.18
CA ASN A 277 -1.73 -17.69 55.97
C ASN A 277 -0.94 -16.98 57.07
#